data_AF-A0A9D8Y1C6-F1
#
_entry.id   AF-A0A9D8Y1C6-F1
#
_cell.length_a   1.000
_cell.length_b   1.000
_cell.length_c   1.000
_cell.angle_alpha   90.00
_cell.angle_beta   90.00
_cell.angle_gamma   90.00
#
_symmetry.space_group_name_H-M   'P 1'
#
loop_
_entity.id
_entity.type
_entity.pdbx_description
1 polymer ?
#
loop_
_entity_poly.entity_id
_entity_poly.type
_entity_poly.pdbx_seq_one_letter_code
_entity_poly.pdbx_strand_id
1 'polypeptide(L)'
;MVNSINTNAGALFGAQNLRRASSALGETREQISTGRRVNGPDDNAAILAISQILESDIAGLNVTKDSINRAISTADVSIAAGNAVSNLLLDLRETALQASDPGLDDDSRRILNDQFTALRDQVNSIVDNASFNGTNAIQSGGSDITALTGAEGQESVTIQARDLSLGGPNVTLSDSQTIGTLSDAQNALSAIDQSLNNLSDVLSEFGSGANQLEQLRDFTETLSNTTEEGLGNLIDADLAALSAEFEAGQVREALGRSALNIANQQPAALLQLFNNNN
;
A
#
# COMPACT_ATOMS: atom_id res chain seq x y z
N MET A 1 9.30 -69.42 -17.63
CA MET A 1 8.18 -68.46 -17.90
C MET A 1 8.62 -67.20 -18.64
N VAL A 2 9.78 -67.21 -19.34
CA VAL A 2 10.31 -66.03 -20.05
C VAL A 2 9.70 -65.84 -21.45
N ASN A 3 9.02 -66.88 -21.99
CA ASN A 3 8.43 -66.89 -23.34
C ASN A 3 6.90 -66.97 -23.29
N SER A 4 6.23 -66.09 -22.54
CA SER A 4 4.77 -65.95 -22.60
C SER A 4 4.38 -64.97 -23.71
N ILE A 5 3.55 -65.42 -24.67
CA ILE A 5 3.05 -64.58 -25.77
C ILE A 5 1.90 -63.67 -25.29
N ASN A 6 1.13 -64.13 -24.30
CA ASN A 6 -0.03 -63.39 -23.77
C ASN A 6 0.33 -62.34 -22.71
N THR A 7 1.51 -62.42 -22.10
CA THR A 7 1.91 -61.50 -21.02
C THR A 7 3.37 -61.12 -21.18
N ASN A 8 3.61 -59.95 -21.77
CA ASN A 8 4.95 -59.41 -21.97
C ASN A 8 5.36 -58.56 -20.76
N ALA A 9 6.04 -59.18 -19.80
CA ALA A 9 6.49 -58.52 -18.57
C ALA A 9 7.44 -57.33 -18.85
N GLY A 10 8.27 -57.42 -19.89
CA GLY A 10 9.18 -56.34 -20.31
C GLY A 10 8.43 -55.12 -20.85
N ALA A 11 7.40 -55.33 -21.67
CA ALA A 11 6.53 -54.27 -22.16
C ALA A 11 5.68 -53.64 -21.04
N LEU A 12 5.19 -54.42 -20.08
CA LEU A 12 4.47 -53.91 -18.91
C LEU A 12 5.37 -53.02 -18.03
N PHE A 13 6.61 -53.44 -17.77
CA PHE A 13 7.57 -52.65 -17.01
C PHE A 13 7.97 -51.36 -17.75
N GLY A 14 8.19 -51.45 -19.06
CA GLY A 14 8.40 -50.29 -19.93
C GLY A 14 7.22 -49.32 -19.91
N ALA A 15 5.99 -49.82 -19.93
CA ALA A 15 4.78 -49.00 -19.93
C ALA A 15 4.56 -48.29 -18.59
N GLN A 16 4.86 -48.95 -17.46
CA GLN A 16 4.84 -48.32 -16.15
C GLN A 16 5.89 -47.20 -16.03
N ASN A 17 7.11 -47.43 -16.53
CA ASN A 17 8.15 -46.39 -16.53
C ASN A 17 7.80 -45.23 -17.46
N LEU A 18 7.23 -45.48 -18.65
CA LEU A 18 6.76 -44.41 -19.53
C LEU A 18 5.64 -43.58 -18.88
N ARG A 19 4.69 -44.22 -18.18
CA ARG A 19 3.63 -43.49 -17.46
C ARG A 19 4.20 -42.61 -16.35
N ARG A 20 5.17 -43.11 -15.57
CA ARG A 20 5.87 -42.30 -14.56
C ARG A 20 6.61 -41.11 -15.18
N ALA A 21 7.35 -41.35 -16.27
CA ALA A 21 8.06 -40.29 -16.98
C ALA A 21 7.10 -39.23 -17.56
N SER A 22 5.97 -39.67 -18.13
CA SER A 22 4.93 -38.77 -18.65
C SER A 22 4.25 -37.97 -17.55
N SER A 23 4.07 -38.54 -16.35
CA SER A 23 3.52 -37.85 -15.19
C SER A 23 4.48 -36.78 -14.68
N ALA A 24 5.75 -37.14 -14.47
CA ALA A 24 6.79 -36.21 -14.01
C ALA A 24 6.98 -35.06 -15.01
N LEU A 25 6.95 -35.33 -16.32
CA LEU A 25 7.03 -34.29 -17.35
C LEU A 25 5.80 -33.36 -17.36
N GLY A 26 4.63 -33.88 -16.97
CA GLY A 26 3.43 -33.09 -16.76
C GLY A 26 3.59 -32.09 -15.60
N GLU A 27 4.13 -32.55 -14.47
CA GLU A 27 4.42 -31.74 -13.29
C GLU A 27 5.48 -30.66 -13.59
N THR A 28 6.61 -31.02 -14.21
CA THR A 28 7.63 -30.03 -14.63
C THR A 28 7.05 -28.99 -15.59
N ARG A 29 6.17 -29.40 -16.51
CA ARG A 29 5.50 -28.46 -17.44
C ARG A 29 4.59 -27.48 -16.67
N GLU A 30 3.85 -27.98 -15.68
CA GLU A 30 2.99 -27.15 -14.84
C GLU A 30 3.80 -26.14 -14.03
N GLN A 31 4.90 -26.58 -13.41
CA GLN A 31 5.80 -25.70 -12.66
C GLN A 31 6.47 -24.65 -13.56
N ILE A 32 6.88 -25.01 -14.78
CA ILE A 32 7.40 -24.03 -15.76
C ILE A 32 6.32 -23.03 -16.18
N SER A 33 5.07 -23.48 -16.37
CA SER A 33 3.98 -22.62 -16.80
C SER A 33 3.52 -21.65 -15.72
N THR A 34 3.59 -22.05 -14.47
CA THR A 34 3.14 -21.26 -13.31
C THR A 34 4.27 -20.47 -12.66
N GLY A 35 5.52 -20.86 -12.89
CA GLY A 35 6.70 -20.34 -12.20
C GLY A 35 6.82 -20.81 -10.74
N ARG A 36 5.87 -21.62 -10.26
CA ARG A 36 5.80 -22.09 -8.87
C ARG A 36 6.16 -23.56 -8.78
N ARG A 37 6.94 -23.89 -7.75
CA ARG A 37 7.25 -25.26 -7.34
C ARG A 37 6.07 -25.94 -6.64
N VAL A 38 5.24 -25.16 -5.94
CA VAL A 38 4.03 -25.64 -5.24
C VAL A 38 2.81 -24.95 -5.83
N ASN A 39 2.02 -25.72 -6.60
CA ASN A 39 0.82 -25.25 -7.31
C ASN A 39 -0.46 -25.77 -6.65
N GLY A 40 -0.45 -27.03 -6.20
CA GLY A 40 -1.60 -27.70 -5.64
C GLY A 40 -1.38 -28.24 -4.22
N PRO A 41 -2.47 -28.60 -3.51
CA PRO A 41 -2.39 -29.31 -2.23
C PRO A 41 -1.68 -30.66 -2.35
N ASP A 42 -1.75 -31.27 -3.54
CA ASP A 42 -1.10 -32.54 -3.86
C ASP A 42 0.44 -32.41 -3.88
N ASP A 43 0.97 -31.23 -4.21
CA ASP A 43 2.42 -30.96 -4.21
C ASP A 43 2.93 -30.78 -2.78
N ASN A 44 2.31 -29.86 -2.04
CA ASN A 44 2.57 -29.65 -0.62
C ASN A 44 1.49 -28.78 0.06
N ALA A 45 0.49 -29.44 0.66
CA ALA A 45 -0.60 -28.76 1.36
C ALA A 45 -0.16 -27.80 2.47
N ALA A 46 0.92 -28.10 3.20
CA ALA A 46 1.40 -27.24 4.28
C ALA A 46 2.03 -25.95 3.74
N ILE A 47 2.88 -26.06 2.72
CA ILE A 47 3.49 -24.89 2.06
C ILE A 47 2.41 -24.04 1.39
N LEU A 48 1.45 -24.66 0.71
CA LEU A 48 0.36 -23.94 0.05
C LEU A 48 -0.50 -23.16 1.07
N ALA A 49 -0.81 -23.76 2.22
CA ALA A 49 -1.56 -23.08 3.27
C ALA A 49 -0.79 -21.87 3.83
N ILE A 50 0.53 -22.03 4.08
CA ILE A 50 1.37 -20.92 4.53
C ILE A 50 1.43 -19.81 3.46
N SER A 51 1.59 -20.18 2.18
CA SER A 51 1.63 -19.19 1.10
C SER A 51 0.34 -18.37 0.99
N GLN A 52 -0.82 -19.00 1.20
CA GLN A 52 -2.10 -18.29 1.18
C GLN A 52 -2.24 -17.29 2.35
N ILE A 53 -1.70 -17.62 3.51
CA ILE A 53 -1.65 -16.70 4.66
C ILE A 53 -0.74 -15.51 4.31
N LEU A 54 0.45 -15.76 3.78
CA LEU A 54 1.38 -14.69 3.40
C LEU A 54 0.81 -13.81 2.26
N GLU A 55 0.14 -14.40 1.27
CA GLU A 55 -0.57 -13.67 0.21
C GLU A 55 -1.67 -12.76 0.81
N SER A 56 -2.40 -13.26 1.81
CA SER A 56 -3.40 -12.46 2.55
C SER A 56 -2.76 -11.33 3.35
N ASP A 57 -1.62 -11.58 4.01
CA ASP A 57 -0.90 -10.58 4.78
C ASP A 57 -0.38 -9.46 3.87
N ILE A 58 0.21 -9.80 2.71
CA ILE A 58 0.65 -8.84 1.69
C ILE A 58 -0.54 -7.98 1.22
N ALA A 59 -1.70 -8.59 0.95
CA ALA A 59 -2.89 -7.85 0.59
C ALA A 59 -3.33 -6.88 1.69
N GLY A 60 -3.28 -7.30 2.96
CA GLY A 60 -3.57 -6.45 4.12
C GLY A 60 -2.56 -5.30 4.30
N LEU A 61 -1.27 -5.55 4.08
CA LEU A 61 -0.22 -4.54 4.13
C LEU A 61 -0.38 -3.49 3.01
N ASN A 62 -0.80 -3.90 1.81
CA ASN A 62 -1.12 -2.97 0.72
C ASN A 62 -2.29 -2.03 1.08
N VAL A 63 -3.36 -2.57 1.67
CA VAL A 63 -4.48 -1.75 2.17
C VAL A 63 -4.03 -0.80 3.28
N THR A 64 -3.14 -1.26 4.16
CA THR A 64 -2.53 -0.44 5.22
C THR A 64 -1.73 0.71 4.62
N LYS A 65 -0.88 0.44 3.61
CA LYS A 65 -0.11 1.46 2.88
C LYS A 65 -1.03 2.51 2.25
N ASP A 66 -2.12 2.10 1.62
CA ASP A 66 -3.10 3.02 1.05
C ASP A 66 -3.78 3.88 2.12
N SER A 67 -4.08 3.29 3.28
CA SER A 67 -4.62 4.04 4.42
C SER A 67 -3.63 5.09 4.94
N ILE A 68 -2.36 4.73 5.07
CA ILE A 68 -1.30 5.65 5.51
C ILE A 68 -1.12 6.77 4.49
N ASN A 69 -1.09 6.46 3.19
CA ASN A 69 -0.97 7.48 2.14
C ASN A 69 -2.13 8.49 2.17
N ARG A 70 -3.37 8.04 2.38
CA ARG A 70 -4.52 8.95 2.56
C ARG A 70 -4.37 9.83 3.79
N ALA A 71 -3.87 9.28 4.89
CA ALA A 71 -3.62 10.03 6.11
C ALA A 71 -2.53 11.09 5.92
N ILE A 72 -1.41 10.74 5.25
CA ILE A 72 -0.35 11.69 4.86
C ILE A 72 -0.94 12.81 4.00
N SER A 73 -1.69 12.49 2.95
CA SER A 73 -2.30 13.51 2.09
C SER A 73 -3.26 14.44 2.84
N THR A 74 -4.00 13.91 3.81
CA THR A 74 -4.89 14.73 4.65
C THR A 74 -4.10 15.64 5.59
N ALA A 75 -2.99 15.14 6.14
CA ALA A 75 -2.09 15.92 6.97
C ALA A 75 -1.41 17.03 6.14
N ASP A 76 -0.96 16.74 4.93
CA ASP A 76 -0.35 17.72 4.02
C ASP A 76 -1.32 18.85 3.64
N VAL A 77 -2.59 18.52 3.34
CA VAL A 77 -3.63 19.53 3.10
C VAL A 77 -3.85 20.39 4.34
N SER A 78 -3.87 19.79 5.52
CA SER A 78 -4.02 20.50 6.80
C SER A 78 -2.83 21.43 7.08
N ILE A 79 -1.60 20.98 6.83
CA ILE A 79 -0.37 21.77 6.97
C ILE A 79 -0.35 22.92 5.96
N ALA A 80 -0.71 22.66 4.70
CA ALA A 80 -0.77 23.69 3.66
C ALA A 80 -1.79 24.78 4.01
N ALA A 81 -2.97 24.38 4.46
CA ALA A 81 -4.00 25.32 4.91
C ALA A 81 -3.57 26.09 6.17
N GLY A 82 -2.97 25.42 7.15
CA GLY A 82 -2.43 26.07 8.34
C GLY A 82 -1.34 27.10 8.02
N ASN A 83 -0.45 26.82 7.07
CA ASN A 83 0.53 27.80 6.59
C ASN A 83 -0.13 29.01 5.90
N ALA A 84 -1.18 28.78 5.10
CA ALA A 84 -1.92 29.85 4.47
C ALA A 84 -2.66 30.72 5.50
N VAL A 85 -3.25 30.12 6.54
CA VAL A 85 -3.81 30.83 7.69
C VAL A 85 -2.74 31.64 8.42
N SER A 86 -1.54 31.08 8.62
CA SER A 86 -0.42 31.78 9.25
C SER A 86 -0.05 33.07 8.51
N ASN A 87 0.06 32.99 7.18
CA ASN A 87 0.35 34.16 6.35
C ASN A 87 -0.76 35.22 6.46
N LEU A 88 -2.03 34.82 6.42
CA LEU A 88 -3.15 35.75 6.63
C LEU A 88 -3.12 36.39 8.02
N LEU A 89 -2.77 35.66 9.07
CA LEU A 89 -2.62 36.20 10.42
C LEU A 89 -1.48 37.23 10.48
N LEU A 90 -0.38 37.04 9.74
CA LEU A 90 0.69 38.04 9.63
C LEU A 90 0.20 39.32 8.92
N ASP A 91 -0.58 39.19 7.83
CA ASP A 91 -1.15 40.34 7.13
C ASP A 91 -2.20 41.09 7.99
N LEU A 92 -3.01 40.34 8.74
CA LEU A 92 -3.94 40.87 9.74
C LEU A 92 -3.21 41.62 10.85
N ARG A 93 -2.08 41.06 11.32
CA ARG A 93 -1.23 41.69 12.32
C ARG A 93 -0.67 43.01 11.82
N GLU A 94 -0.18 43.06 10.58
CA GLU A 94 0.31 44.28 9.96
C GLU A 94 -0.78 45.34 9.88
N THR A 95 -1.97 44.97 9.38
CA THR A 95 -3.11 45.89 9.25
C THR A 95 -3.58 46.40 10.61
N ALA A 96 -3.65 45.53 11.62
CA ALA A 96 -4.00 45.91 12.99
C ALA A 96 -2.94 46.81 13.63
N LEU A 97 -1.65 46.58 13.35
CA LEU A 97 -0.56 47.44 13.81
C LEU A 97 -0.64 48.83 13.18
N GLN A 98 -0.90 48.93 11.87
CA GLN A 98 -1.13 50.20 11.19
C GLN A 98 -2.32 50.95 11.79
N ALA A 99 -3.43 50.24 12.05
CA ALA A 99 -4.58 50.83 12.74
C ALA A 99 -4.24 51.22 14.18
N SER A 100 -3.29 50.60 14.86
CA SER A 100 -2.94 50.96 16.25
C SER A 100 -2.18 52.30 16.39
N ASP A 101 -1.88 53.00 15.29
CA ASP A 101 -1.28 54.34 15.34
C ASP A 101 -2.27 55.37 15.96
N PRO A 102 -1.91 56.02 17.08
CA PRO A 102 -2.74 57.06 17.70
C PRO A 102 -2.94 58.31 16.82
N GLY A 103 -2.04 58.54 15.85
CA GLY A 103 -2.11 59.69 14.93
C GLY A 103 -2.99 59.46 13.70
N LEU A 104 -3.50 58.25 13.50
CA LEU A 104 -4.33 57.87 12.35
C LEU A 104 -5.77 58.38 12.52
N ASP A 105 -6.27 59.08 11.51
CA ASP A 105 -7.65 59.58 11.46
C ASP A 105 -8.69 58.45 11.32
N ASP A 106 -9.94 58.76 11.66
CA ASP A 106 -11.03 57.78 11.70
C ASP A 106 -11.39 57.22 10.31
N ASP A 107 -11.26 58.02 9.24
CA ASP A 107 -11.56 57.56 7.88
C ASP A 107 -10.52 56.56 7.39
N SER A 108 -9.23 56.86 7.63
CA SER A 108 -8.13 55.93 7.33
C SER A 108 -8.25 54.64 8.14
N ARG A 109 -8.61 54.73 9.43
CA ARG A 109 -8.84 53.57 10.30
C ARG A 109 -10.01 52.72 9.82
N ARG A 110 -11.08 53.34 9.32
CA ARG A 110 -12.22 52.64 8.72
C ARG A 110 -11.80 51.86 7.47
N ILE A 111 -10.98 52.44 6.60
CA ILE A 111 -10.46 51.76 5.39
C ILE A 111 -9.60 50.54 5.77
N LEU A 112 -8.72 50.68 6.77
CA LEU A 112 -7.94 49.55 7.28
C LEU A 112 -8.85 48.47 7.89
N ASN A 113 -9.92 48.86 8.58
CA ASN A 113 -10.89 47.92 9.12
C ASN A 113 -11.62 47.13 8.01
N ASP A 114 -11.95 47.77 6.89
CA ASP A 114 -12.56 47.09 5.74
C ASP A 114 -11.60 46.03 5.16
N GLN A 115 -10.31 46.36 5.03
CA GLN A 115 -9.26 45.42 4.60
C GLN A 115 -9.07 44.28 5.61
N PHE A 116 -9.00 44.60 6.90
CA PHE A 116 -8.86 43.62 7.98
C PHE A 116 -10.03 42.63 7.98
N THR A 117 -11.25 43.13 7.80
CA THR A 117 -12.45 42.29 7.72
C THR A 117 -12.37 41.32 6.54
N ALA A 118 -11.93 41.78 5.37
CA ALA A 118 -11.77 40.90 4.20
C ALA A 118 -10.70 39.81 4.41
N LEU A 119 -9.54 40.16 4.99
CA LEU A 119 -8.48 39.19 5.30
C LEU A 119 -8.93 38.18 6.36
N ARG A 120 -9.67 38.64 7.38
CA ARG A 120 -10.24 37.80 8.43
C ARG A 120 -11.22 36.80 7.82
N ASP A 121 -12.16 37.25 7.01
CA ASP A 121 -13.17 36.38 6.40
C ASP A 121 -12.52 35.34 5.45
N GLN A 122 -11.38 35.68 4.84
CA GLN A 122 -10.59 34.75 4.05
C GLN A 122 -9.99 33.60 4.88
N VAL A 123 -9.67 33.81 6.17
CA VAL A 123 -9.20 32.74 7.07
C VAL A 123 -10.23 31.61 7.14
N ASN A 124 -11.49 31.92 7.41
CA ASN A 124 -12.57 30.92 7.44
C ASN A 124 -12.71 30.22 6.09
N SER A 125 -12.66 30.96 4.98
CA SER A 125 -12.71 30.34 3.65
C SER A 125 -11.58 29.33 3.43
N ILE A 126 -10.37 29.58 3.91
CA ILE A 126 -9.27 28.62 3.79
C ILE A 126 -9.53 27.39 4.66
N VAL A 127 -9.94 27.60 5.91
CA VAL A 127 -10.25 26.52 6.86
C VAL A 127 -11.36 25.61 6.31
N ASP A 128 -12.44 26.19 5.77
CA ASP A 128 -13.58 25.44 5.23
C ASP A 128 -13.21 24.62 3.99
N ASN A 129 -12.28 25.12 3.17
CA ASN A 129 -11.85 24.46 1.94
C ASN A 129 -10.68 23.47 2.13
N ALA A 130 -10.13 23.34 3.34
CA ALA A 130 -9.03 22.44 3.66
C ALA A 130 -9.48 20.98 3.84
N SER A 131 -10.22 20.45 2.87
CA SER A 131 -10.74 19.07 2.89
C SER A 131 -9.98 18.18 1.91
N PHE A 132 -9.61 16.99 2.37
CA PHE A 132 -9.14 15.90 1.52
C PHE A 132 -10.10 14.72 1.65
N ASN A 133 -10.69 14.30 0.52
CA ASN A 133 -11.61 13.17 0.46
C ASN A 133 -12.77 13.24 1.51
N GLY A 134 -13.24 14.45 1.81
CA GLY A 134 -14.31 14.69 2.79
C GLY A 134 -13.85 14.82 4.24
N THR A 135 -12.58 14.60 4.54
CA THR A 135 -12.00 14.81 5.88
C THR A 135 -11.38 16.20 5.96
N ASN A 136 -11.75 16.97 6.98
CA ASN A 136 -11.13 18.25 7.32
C ASN A 136 -10.75 18.20 8.81
N ALA A 137 -9.44 18.24 9.07
CA ALA A 137 -8.88 18.13 10.42
C ALA A 137 -8.69 19.50 11.09
N ILE A 138 -8.95 20.60 10.37
CA ILE A 138 -8.71 21.96 10.87
C ILE A 138 -9.96 22.82 11.05
N GLN A 139 -11.13 22.33 10.65
CA GLN A 139 -12.40 23.01 10.92
C GLN A 139 -12.89 22.76 12.36
N SER A 140 -13.85 23.58 12.81
CA SER A 140 -14.52 23.36 14.08
C SER A 140 -15.29 22.04 14.08
N GLY A 141 -15.05 21.20 15.10
CA GLY A 141 -15.57 19.83 15.12
C GLY A 141 -15.02 18.94 14.00
N GLY A 142 -13.86 19.29 13.44
CA GLY A 142 -13.14 18.50 12.44
C GLY A 142 -12.86 17.07 12.88
N SER A 143 -12.59 16.21 11.91
CA SER A 143 -12.33 14.79 12.16
C SER A 143 -10.83 14.52 12.27
N ASP A 144 -10.46 13.64 13.20
CA ASP A 144 -9.08 13.18 13.35
C ASP A 144 -8.59 12.48 12.07
N ILE A 145 -7.28 12.56 11.84
CA ILE A 145 -6.63 11.85 10.73
C ILE A 145 -6.18 10.49 11.26
N THR A 146 -6.81 9.43 10.76
CA THR A 146 -6.52 8.05 11.20
C THR A 146 -5.85 7.24 10.08
N ALA A 147 -4.78 6.52 10.41
CA ALA A 147 -4.14 5.55 9.54
C ALA A 147 -4.11 4.17 10.19
N LEU A 148 -4.38 3.11 9.42
CA LEU A 148 -4.13 1.73 9.86
C LEU A 148 -2.62 1.49 10.02
N THR A 149 -2.24 0.64 10.97
CA THR A 149 -0.82 0.31 11.22
C THR A 149 -0.47 -1.16 10.97
N GLY A 150 -1.45 -2.02 10.70
CA GLY A 150 -1.21 -3.45 10.47
C GLY A 150 -2.28 -4.11 9.62
N ALA A 151 -1.93 -5.28 9.06
CA ALA A 151 -2.76 -6.06 8.14
C ALA A 151 -4.08 -6.56 8.76
N GLU A 152 -4.15 -6.66 10.09
CA GLU A 152 -5.32 -7.12 10.83
C GLU A 152 -6.37 -6.02 11.08
N GLY A 153 -6.04 -4.76 10.80
CA GLY A 153 -6.97 -3.62 10.91
C GLY A 153 -7.40 -3.23 12.33
N GLN A 154 -6.78 -3.78 13.37
CA GLN A 154 -7.14 -3.51 14.77
C GLN A 154 -6.39 -2.32 15.38
N GLU A 155 -5.28 -1.93 14.78
CA GLU A 155 -4.40 -0.87 15.28
C GLU A 155 -4.39 0.32 14.33
N SER A 156 -4.32 1.53 14.91
CA SER A 156 -4.27 2.76 14.15
C SER A 156 -3.41 3.83 14.83
N VAL A 157 -2.77 4.66 14.02
CA VAL A 157 -2.17 5.92 14.44
C VAL A 157 -3.17 7.04 14.14
N THR A 158 -3.38 7.90 15.13
CA THR A 158 -4.32 9.02 15.04
C THR A 158 -3.58 10.33 15.25
N ILE A 159 -3.71 11.25 14.29
CA ILE A 159 -3.35 12.65 14.46
C ILE A 159 -4.63 13.40 14.77
N GLN A 160 -4.65 14.08 15.92
CA GLN A 160 -5.85 14.76 16.39
C GLN A 160 -6.18 15.97 15.52
N ALA A 161 -7.47 16.20 15.30
CA ALA A 161 -7.95 17.42 14.69
C ALA A 161 -7.61 18.64 15.57
N ARG A 162 -7.36 19.77 14.91
CA ARG A 162 -7.01 21.05 15.54
C ARG A 162 -7.80 22.17 14.88
N ASP A 163 -8.81 22.65 15.58
CA ASP A 163 -9.69 23.72 15.10
C ASP A 163 -8.93 25.04 14.89
N LEU A 164 -8.78 25.44 13.63
CA LEU A 164 -8.19 26.70 13.19
C LEU A 164 -9.24 27.73 12.74
N SER A 165 -10.54 27.45 12.96
CA SER A 165 -11.59 28.44 12.71
C SER A 165 -11.47 29.64 13.66
N LEU A 166 -11.93 30.79 13.19
CA LEU A 166 -11.94 32.02 13.97
C LEU A 166 -12.80 31.89 15.23
N GLY A 167 -12.32 32.44 16.33
CA GLY A 167 -12.95 32.32 17.66
C GLY A 167 -12.78 30.94 18.30
N GLY A 168 -12.06 30.03 17.64
CA GLY A 168 -11.72 28.71 18.15
C GLY A 168 -10.60 28.72 19.20
N PRO A 169 -10.22 27.55 19.71
CA PRO A 169 -9.17 27.42 20.73
C PRO A 169 -7.78 27.79 20.21
N ASN A 170 -7.49 27.53 18.93
CA ASN A 170 -6.17 27.79 18.36
C ASN A 170 -6.10 29.17 17.70
N VAL A 171 -7.16 29.59 16.98
CA VAL A 171 -7.28 30.96 16.44
C VAL A 171 -8.25 31.76 17.31
N THR A 172 -7.68 32.48 18.29
CA THR A 172 -8.44 33.26 19.28
C THR A 172 -9.06 34.54 18.71
N LEU A 173 -8.70 34.91 17.47
CA LEU A 173 -9.28 36.03 16.76
C LEU A 173 -10.76 35.76 16.47
N SER A 174 -11.66 36.61 16.98
CA SER A 174 -13.11 36.45 16.79
C SER A 174 -13.56 36.74 15.36
N ASP A 175 -14.59 36.02 14.90
CA ASP A 175 -15.34 36.29 13.67
C ASP A 175 -15.90 37.71 13.56
N SER A 176 -16.17 38.37 14.70
CA SER A 176 -16.65 39.75 14.73
C SER A 176 -15.55 40.77 15.08
N GLN A 177 -14.29 40.35 15.16
CA GLN A 177 -13.20 41.25 15.54
C GLN A 177 -13.06 42.36 14.50
N THR A 178 -13.01 43.59 14.99
CA THR A 178 -12.75 44.80 14.20
C THR A 178 -11.51 45.52 14.71
N ILE A 179 -11.04 46.50 13.96
CA ILE A 179 -9.94 47.42 14.34
C ILE A 179 -10.35 48.89 14.21
N GLY A 180 -11.68 49.15 14.24
CA GLY A 180 -12.28 50.47 14.07
C GLY A 180 -11.97 51.48 15.18
N THR A 181 -11.43 51.05 16.32
CA THR A 181 -10.91 51.93 17.37
C THR A 181 -9.49 51.53 17.77
N LEU A 182 -8.78 52.44 18.45
CA LEU A 182 -7.44 52.14 18.97
C LEU A 182 -7.44 50.94 19.94
N SER A 183 -8.48 50.85 20.79
CA SER A 183 -8.61 49.73 21.74
C SER A 183 -8.86 48.41 21.00
N ASP A 184 -9.69 48.43 19.96
CA ASP A 184 -9.99 47.21 19.20
C ASP A 184 -8.78 46.72 18.39
N ALA A 185 -7.99 47.63 17.85
CA ALA A 185 -6.73 47.30 17.18
C ALA A 185 -5.71 46.64 18.14
N GLN A 186 -5.60 47.14 19.38
CA GLN A 186 -4.72 46.54 20.40
C GLN A 186 -5.20 45.17 20.87
N ASN A 187 -6.52 44.98 21.01
CA ASN A 187 -7.11 43.69 21.32
C ASN A 187 -6.90 42.69 20.18
N ALA A 188 -7.11 43.12 18.92
CA ALA A 188 -6.86 42.30 17.74
C ALA A 188 -5.39 41.86 17.64
N LEU A 189 -4.43 42.77 17.87
CA LEU A 189 -3.00 42.43 17.90
C LEU A 189 -2.69 41.34 18.93
N SER A 190 -3.22 41.48 20.15
CA SER A 190 -3.00 40.50 21.22
C SER A 190 -3.56 39.12 20.85
N ALA A 191 -4.77 39.08 20.27
CA ALA A 191 -5.39 37.84 19.81
C ALA A 191 -4.64 37.21 18.63
N ILE A 192 -4.13 38.02 17.69
CA ILE A 192 -3.35 37.53 16.55
C ILE A 192 -2.01 36.96 17.01
N ASP A 193 -1.29 37.65 17.91
CA ASP A 193 -0.02 37.16 18.45
C ASP A 193 -0.22 35.84 19.21
N GLN A 194 -1.31 35.70 19.98
CA GLN A 194 -1.66 34.42 20.61
C GLN A 194 -1.98 33.34 19.57
N SER A 195 -2.73 33.68 18.54
CA SER A 195 -3.12 32.75 17.47
C SER A 195 -1.90 32.26 16.68
N LEU A 196 -0.92 33.12 16.39
CA LEU A 196 0.32 32.75 15.71
C LEU A 196 1.18 31.77 16.54
N ASN A 197 1.22 31.95 17.87
CA ASN A 197 1.91 31.01 18.76
C ASN A 197 1.21 29.65 18.76
N ASN A 198 -0.12 29.63 18.96
CA ASN A 198 -0.91 28.39 18.94
C ASN A 198 -0.80 27.67 17.58
N LEU A 199 -0.84 28.41 16.47
CA LEU A 199 -0.72 27.85 15.13
C LEU A 199 0.64 27.21 14.89
N SER A 200 1.71 27.78 15.45
CA SER A 200 3.04 27.19 15.39
C SER A 200 3.09 25.84 16.10
N ASP A 201 2.43 25.70 17.25
CA ASP A 201 2.30 24.43 17.97
C ASP A 201 1.48 23.41 17.17
N VAL A 202 0.35 23.84 16.60
CA VAL A 202 -0.51 22.98 15.75
C VAL A 202 0.24 22.49 14.51
N LEU A 203 0.96 23.36 13.81
CA LEU A 203 1.76 22.99 12.64
C LEU A 203 2.92 22.05 13.02
N SER A 204 3.51 22.24 14.20
CA SER A 204 4.53 21.32 14.72
C SER A 204 3.95 19.93 15.00
N GLU A 205 2.75 19.86 15.60
CA GLU A 205 2.05 18.60 15.86
C GLU A 205 1.72 17.88 14.54
N PHE A 206 1.07 18.55 13.59
CA PHE A 206 0.76 17.97 12.28
C PHE A 206 2.03 17.53 11.53
N GLY A 207 3.09 18.35 11.53
CA GLY A 207 4.35 18.00 10.88
C GLY A 207 5.03 16.79 11.51
N SER A 208 5.03 16.70 12.84
CA SER A 208 5.58 15.53 13.55
C SER A 208 4.75 14.26 13.28
N GLY A 209 3.41 14.38 13.24
CA GLY A 209 2.51 13.29 12.91
C GLY A 209 2.67 12.81 11.46
N ALA A 210 2.82 13.74 10.51
CA ALA A 210 3.11 13.41 9.10
C ALA A 210 4.42 12.63 8.97
N ASN A 211 5.49 13.08 9.62
CA ASN A 211 6.77 12.36 9.65
C ASN A 211 6.66 10.95 10.27
N GLN A 212 5.80 10.78 11.29
CA GLN A 212 5.53 9.46 11.87
C GLN A 212 4.82 8.55 10.86
N LEU A 213 3.84 9.08 10.12
CA LEU A 213 3.13 8.34 9.07
C LEU A 213 4.05 7.96 7.91
N GLU A 214 4.96 8.84 7.48
CA GLU A 214 5.96 8.51 6.46
C GLU A 214 6.87 7.36 6.89
N GLN A 215 7.38 7.39 8.12
CA GLN A 215 8.18 6.29 8.66
C GLN A 215 7.40 4.97 8.73
N LEU A 216 6.11 5.04 9.10
CA LEU A 216 5.23 3.87 9.13
C LEU A 216 4.97 3.31 7.72
N ARG A 217 4.79 4.19 6.71
CA ARG A 217 4.66 3.78 5.31
C ARG A 217 5.88 3.02 4.84
N ASP A 218 7.07 3.55 5.10
CA ASP A 218 8.34 2.97 4.66
C ASP A 218 8.62 1.63 5.36
N PHE A 219 8.27 1.52 6.65
CA PHE A 219 8.28 0.26 7.38
C PHE A 219 7.31 -0.77 6.78
N THR A 220 6.07 -0.36 6.50
CA THR A 220 5.03 -1.23 5.93
C THR A 220 5.43 -1.73 4.53
N GLU A 221 6.03 -0.86 3.71
CA GLU A 221 6.58 -1.22 2.40
C GLU A 221 7.73 -2.23 2.53
N THR A 222 8.65 -2.00 3.45
CA THR A 222 9.75 -2.94 3.73
C THR A 222 9.21 -4.30 4.21
N LEU A 223 8.20 -4.30 5.08
CA LEU A 223 7.56 -5.52 5.56
C LEU A 223 6.85 -6.26 4.43
N SER A 224 6.13 -5.56 3.55
CA SER A 224 5.49 -6.16 2.38
C SER A 224 6.51 -6.80 1.45
N ASN A 225 7.58 -6.08 1.11
CA ASN A 225 8.63 -6.57 0.21
C ASN A 225 9.36 -7.80 0.78
N THR A 226 9.68 -7.78 2.08
CA THR A 226 10.35 -8.92 2.73
C THR A 226 9.41 -10.13 2.88
N THR A 227 8.11 -9.90 3.05
CA THR A 227 7.10 -10.97 3.08
C THR A 227 6.91 -11.57 1.68
N GLU A 228 6.90 -10.74 0.63
CA GLU A 228 6.84 -11.18 -0.77
C GLU A 228 8.09 -11.98 -1.18
N GLU A 229 9.28 -11.54 -0.76
CA GLU A 229 10.51 -12.31 -0.95
C GLU A 229 10.48 -13.64 -0.17
N GLY A 230 9.98 -13.63 1.06
CA GLY A 230 9.79 -14.85 1.87
C GLY A 230 8.80 -15.82 1.23
N LEU A 231 7.72 -15.31 0.65
CA LEU A 231 6.74 -16.07 -0.13
C LEU A 231 7.41 -16.70 -1.36
N GLY A 232 8.14 -15.91 -2.15
CA GLY A 232 8.84 -16.39 -3.34
C GLY A 232 9.84 -17.51 -3.01
N ASN A 233 10.65 -17.35 -1.96
CA ASN A 233 11.55 -18.41 -1.48
C ASN A 233 10.83 -19.72 -1.12
N LEU A 234 9.56 -19.64 -0.72
CA LEU A 234 8.77 -20.79 -0.32
C LEU A 234 8.14 -21.50 -1.53
N ILE A 235 7.63 -20.74 -2.51
CA ILE A 235 6.79 -21.29 -3.59
C ILE A 235 7.41 -21.23 -4.98
N ASP A 236 8.41 -20.40 -5.24
CA ASP A 236 8.96 -20.20 -6.57
C ASP A 236 9.80 -21.40 -7.02
N ALA A 237 9.79 -21.64 -8.32
CA ALA A 237 10.60 -22.67 -8.94
C ALA A 237 11.86 -22.10 -9.60
N ASP A 238 12.95 -22.84 -9.54
CA ASP A 238 14.14 -22.58 -10.36
C ASP A 238 13.88 -23.02 -11.81
N LEU A 239 13.51 -22.04 -12.65
CA LEU A 239 13.22 -22.29 -14.06
C LEU A 239 14.42 -22.82 -14.84
N ALA A 240 15.66 -22.53 -14.43
CA ALA A 240 16.84 -23.03 -15.12
C ALA A 240 17.00 -24.54 -14.90
N ALA A 241 16.85 -24.98 -13.64
CA ALA A 241 16.84 -26.40 -13.31
C ALA A 241 15.67 -27.13 -13.97
N LEU A 242 14.45 -26.57 -13.89
CA LEU A 242 13.26 -27.18 -14.50
C LEU A 242 13.35 -27.27 -16.02
N SER A 243 13.95 -26.29 -16.70
CA SER A 243 14.14 -26.33 -18.15
C SER A 243 15.04 -27.49 -18.57
N ALA A 244 16.14 -27.70 -17.84
CA ALA A 244 17.03 -28.84 -18.07
C ALA A 244 16.34 -30.18 -17.79
N GLU A 245 15.53 -30.25 -16.73
CA GLU A 245 14.72 -31.45 -16.43
C GLU A 245 13.65 -31.71 -17.48
N PHE A 246 13.00 -30.67 -17.99
CA PHE A 246 11.98 -30.78 -19.03
C PHE A 246 12.56 -31.30 -20.35
N GLU A 247 13.71 -30.78 -20.77
CA GLU A 247 14.44 -31.26 -21.95
C GLU A 247 14.88 -32.72 -21.78
N ALA A 248 15.51 -33.06 -20.64
CA ALA A 248 15.90 -34.44 -20.33
C ALA A 248 14.69 -35.38 -20.27
N GLY A 249 13.57 -34.91 -19.74
CA GLY A 249 12.30 -35.62 -19.68
C GLY A 249 11.75 -35.93 -21.07
N GLN A 250 11.73 -34.96 -21.99
CA GLN A 250 11.27 -35.15 -23.36
C GLN A 250 12.09 -36.22 -24.09
N VAL A 251 13.41 -36.20 -23.90
CA VAL A 251 14.31 -37.22 -24.46
C VAL A 251 14.01 -38.60 -23.87
N ARG A 252 13.81 -38.70 -22.54
CA ARG A 252 13.43 -39.97 -21.88
C ARG A 252 12.08 -40.50 -22.35
N GLU A 253 11.10 -39.63 -22.60
CA GLU A 253 9.78 -39.98 -23.10
C GLU A 253 9.85 -40.55 -24.53
N ALA A 254 10.61 -39.89 -25.41
CA ALA A 254 10.89 -40.38 -26.77
C ALA A 254 11.64 -41.73 -26.75
N LEU A 255 12.66 -41.88 -25.90
CA LEU A 255 13.38 -43.14 -25.71
C LEU A 255 12.47 -44.24 -25.15
N GLY A 256 11.59 -43.92 -24.21
CA GLY A 256 10.61 -44.85 -23.63
C GLY A 256 9.61 -45.37 -24.66
N ARG A 257 9.10 -44.51 -25.55
CA ARG A 257 8.26 -44.92 -26.70
C ARG A 257 9.01 -45.84 -27.65
N SER A 258 10.26 -45.51 -27.97
CA SER A 258 11.12 -46.35 -28.82
C SER A 258 11.39 -47.72 -28.19
N ALA A 259 11.75 -47.75 -26.91
CA ALA A 259 11.99 -48.98 -26.16
C ALA A 259 10.73 -49.85 -26.04
N LEU A 260 9.55 -49.26 -25.87
CA LEU A 260 8.27 -49.97 -25.91
C LEU A 260 7.97 -50.59 -27.27
N ASN A 261 8.24 -49.86 -28.36
CA ASN A 261 8.11 -50.41 -29.70
C ASN A 261 9.03 -51.63 -29.91
N ILE A 262 10.27 -51.57 -29.41
CA ILE A 262 11.22 -52.70 -29.46
C ILE A 262 10.73 -53.87 -28.60
N ALA A 263 10.27 -53.61 -27.37
CA ALA A 263 9.75 -54.64 -26.47
C ALA A 263 8.50 -55.34 -27.02
N ASN A 264 7.67 -54.63 -27.79
CA ASN A 264 6.49 -55.19 -28.45
C ASN A 264 6.81 -56.01 -29.71
N GLN A 265 8.01 -55.84 -30.30
CA GLN A 265 8.46 -56.64 -31.45
C GLN A 265 9.04 -58.01 -31.05
N GLN A 266 9.50 -58.19 -29.80
CA GLN A 266 10.06 -59.46 -29.31
C GLN A 266 9.11 -60.68 -29.45
N PRO A 267 7.81 -60.59 -29.09
CA PRO A 267 6.87 -61.69 -29.31
C PRO A 267 6.62 -62.01 -30.78
N ALA A 268 6.66 -61.00 -31.66
CA ALA A 268 6.48 -61.16 -33.11
C ALA A 268 7.68 -61.85 -33.77
N ALA A 269 8.91 -61.54 -33.32
CA ALA A 269 10.12 -62.23 -33.77
C ALA A 269 10.12 -63.72 -33.37
N LEU A 270 9.56 -64.06 -32.20
CA LEU A 270 9.35 -65.45 -31.78
C LEU A 270 8.34 -66.18 -32.67
N LEU A 271 7.23 -65.54 -33.06
CA LEU A 271 6.27 -66.12 -34.01
C LEU A 271 6.88 -66.36 -35.40
N GLN A 272 7.76 -65.48 -35.88
CA GLN A 272 8.48 -65.67 -37.14
C GLN A 272 9.46 -66.85 -37.09
N LEU A 273 10.11 -67.10 -35.94
CA LEU A 273 10.95 -68.29 -35.73
C LEU A 273 10.17 -69.61 -35.78
N PHE A 274 8.90 -69.62 -35.38
CA PHE A 274 8.03 -70.79 -35.52
C PHE A 274 7.40 -70.92 -36.91
N ASN A 275 7.13 -69.81 -37.60
CA ASN A 275 6.56 -69.82 -38.97
C ASN A 275 7.58 -70.10 -40.08
N ASN A 276 8.88 -69.86 -39.86
CA ASN A 276 9.95 -70.18 -40.83
C ASN A 276 10.51 -71.61 -40.69
N ASN A 277 9.97 -72.43 -39.78
CA ASN A 277 10.42 -73.81 -39.52
C ASN A 277 9.37 -74.88 -39.89
N ASN A 278 8.41 -74.52 -40.75
CA ASN A 278 7.52 -75.43 -41.49
C ASN A 278 7.61 -75.10 -42.98
#